data_AF-A0A6L8Q678-F1
#
_entry.id   AF-A0A6L8Q678-F1
#
_cell.length_a   1.000
_cell.length_b   1.000
_cell.length_c   1.000
_cell.angle_alpha   90.00
_cell.angle_beta   90.00
_cell.angle_gamma   90.00
#
_symmetry.space_group_name_H-M   'P 1'
#
loop_
_entity.id
_entity.type
_entity.pdbx_description
1 polymer ?
#
loop_
_entity_poly.entity_id
_entity_poly.type
_entity_poly.pdbx_seq_one_letter_code
_entity_poly.pdbx_strand_id
1 'polypeptide(L)'
;MKNLQLLAPIAALICAAIVCGAVLLWAPVCSGTLELANGNMVPMRCAYTAKVELLLALILAAVAVVALVTKRPMTVALVLLSLAIVLLTFDTPLSIGVCKSADMACQSTALWLRIAGGISAVATLAGALLNPDRKRVAE
;
A
#
# COMPACT_ATOMS: atom_id res chain seq x y z
N MET A 1 21.34 6.49 -17.42
CA MET A 1 20.61 5.25 -17.10
C MET A 1 19.11 5.55 -16.94
N LYS A 2 18.38 5.78 -18.04
CA LYS A 2 16.93 6.10 -18.00
C LYS A 2 16.07 4.93 -17.48
N ASN A 3 16.58 3.70 -17.61
CA ASN A 3 15.86 2.48 -17.23
C ASN A 3 15.64 2.36 -15.71
N LEU A 4 16.52 2.91 -14.87
CA LEU A 4 16.40 2.82 -13.42
C LEU A 4 15.22 3.65 -12.88
N GLN A 5 14.90 4.78 -13.54
CA GLN A 5 13.76 5.62 -13.18
C GLN A 5 12.42 4.99 -13.57
N LEU A 6 12.39 4.10 -14.56
CA LEU A 6 11.17 3.35 -14.92
C LEU A 6 10.96 2.11 -14.03
N LEU A 7 12.01 1.56 -13.41
CA LEU A 7 11.88 0.38 -12.55
C LEU A 7 11.06 0.66 -11.28
N ALA A 8 11.18 1.85 -10.69
CA ALA A 8 10.41 2.23 -9.50
C ALA A 8 8.88 2.25 -9.72
N PRO A 9 8.33 2.95 -10.74
CA PRO A 9 6.89 2.92 -11.00
C PRO A 9 6.39 1.55 -11.48
N ILE A 10 7.21 0.75 -12.19
CA ILE A 10 6.87 -0.64 -12.54
C ILE A 10 6.72 -1.50 -11.27
N ALA A 11 7.68 -1.39 -10.34
CA ALA A 11 7.61 -2.09 -9.07
C ALA A 11 6.38 -1.66 -8.25
N ALA A 12 6.06 -0.36 -8.24
CA ALA A 12 4.86 0.16 -7.57
C ALA A 12 3.56 -0.39 -8.18
N LEU A 13 3.48 -0.53 -9.51
CA LEU A 13 2.34 -1.16 -10.19
C LEU A 13 2.17 -2.63 -9.80
N ILE A 14 3.26 -3.40 -9.77
CA ILE A 14 3.24 -4.79 -9.35
C ILE A 14 2.77 -4.88 -7.89
N CYS A 15 3.28 -4.02 -7.02
CA CYS A 15 2.87 -3.98 -5.61
C CYS A 15 1.39 -3.61 -5.45
N ALA A 16 0.87 -2.65 -6.22
CA ALA A 16 -0.54 -2.30 -6.23
C ALA A 16 -1.43 -3.49 -6.67
N ALA A 17 -1.00 -4.23 -7.70
CA ALA A 17 -1.71 -5.42 -8.16
C ALA A 17 -1.71 -6.55 -7.10
N ILE A 18 -0.59 -6.75 -6.41
CA ILE A 18 -0.48 -7.71 -5.30
C ILE A 18 -1.41 -7.31 -4.16
N VAL A 19 -1.47 -6.03 -3.81
CA VAL A 19 -2.39 -5.53 -2.76
C VAL A 19 -3.85 -5.77 -3.14
N CYS A 20 -4.25 -5.44 -4.38
CA CYS A 20 -5.61 -5.71 -4.86
C CYS A 20 -5.93 -7.21 -4.87
N GLY A 21 -5.01 -8.04 -5.36
CA GLY A 21 -5.15 -9.51 -5.35
C GLY A 21 -5.26 -10.06 -3.93
N ALA A 22 -4.55 -9.47 -2.97
CA ALA A 22 -4.58 -9.91 -1.59
C ALA A 22 -5.90 -9.67 -0.91
N VAL A 23 -6.47 -8.49 -1.11
CA VAL A 23 -7.76 -8.14 -0.53
C VAL A 23 -8.92 -8.87 -1.21
N LEU A 24 -8.82 -9.16 -2.52
CA LEU A 24 -9.95 -9.68 -3.30
C LEU A 24 -9.94 -11.20 -3.52
N LEU A 25 -8.78 -11.86 -3.61
CA LEU A 25 -8.69 -13.25 -4.09
C LEU A 25 -8.23 -14.25 -3.03
N TRP A 26 -7.12 -13.98 -2.31
CA TRP A 26 -6.47 -15.01 -1.49
C TRP A 26 -6.59 -14.82 0.02
N ALA A 27 -6.78 -13.61 0.52
CA ALA A 27 -7.01 -13.36 1.95
C ALA A 27 -8.07 -12.27 2.13
N PRO A 28 -9.35 -12.57 1.84
CA PRO A 28 -10.42 -11.60 2.04
C PRO A 28 -10.50 -11.22 3.51
N VAL A 29 -10.67 -9.92 3.77
CA VAL A 29 -10.88 -9.43 5.13
C VAL A 29 -12.20 -9.96 5.70
N CYS A 30 -12.26 -10.06 7.03
CA CYS A 30 -13.47 -10.48 7.74
C CYS A 30 -14.66 -9.59 7.36
N SER A 31 -15.70 -10.19 6.78
CA SER A 31 -17.01 -9.58 6.51
C SER A 31 -17.98 -9.70 7.69
N GLY A 32 -17.52 -10.25 8.82
CA GLY A 32 -18.34 -10.52 9.99
C GLY A 32 -18.92 -9.25 10.61
N THR A 33 -20.19 -9.33 10.99
CA THR A 33 -20.84 -8.37 11.88
C THR A 33 -20.61 -8.82 13.32
N LEU A 34 -20.23 -7.90 14.20
CA LEU A 34 -20.18 -8.18 15.64
C LEU A 34 -21.53 -7.82 16.25
N GLU A 35 -22.14 -8.76 16.97
CA GLU A 35 -23.19 -8.43 17.93
C GLU A 35 -22.55 -7.72 19.11
N LEU A 36 -22.88 -6.45 19.29
CA LEU A 36 -22.54 -5.72 20.50
C LEU A 36 -23.43 -6.23 21.64
N ALA A 37 -22.98 -6.07 22.90
CA ALA A 37 -23.74 -6.47 24.09
C ALA A 37 -25.13 -5.81 24.24
N ASN A 38 -25.42 -4.81 23.41
CA ASN A 38 -26.71 -4.11 23.29
C ASN A 38 -27.60 -4.69 22.17
N GLY A 39 -27.24 -5.84 21.58
CA GLY A 39 -28.00 -6.53 20.53
C GLY A 39 -27.88 -5.91 19.14
N ASN A 40 -27.01 -4.92 18.96
CA ASN A 40 -26.85 -4.24 17.67
C ASN A 40 -25.72 -4.88 16.85
N MET A 41 -25.93 -5.00 15.53
CA MET A 41 -24.97 -5.57 14.59
C MET A 41 -24.14 -4.47 13.94
N VAL A 42 -22.84 -4.42 14.21
CA VAL A 42 -21.92 -3.45 13.59
C VAL A 42 -20.86 -4.18 12.76
N PRO A 43 -20.59 -3.73 11.52
CA PRO A 43 -19.52 -4.31 10.70
C PRO A 43 -18.15 -4.12 11.37
N MET A 44 -17.29 -5.13 11.25
CA MET A 44 -15.93 -5.09 11.77
C MET A 44 -15.11 -3.95 11.15
N ARG A 45 -14.19 -3.40 11.96
CA ARG A 45 -13.23 -2.35 11.57
C ARG A 45 -12.41 -2.73 10.33
N CYS A 46 -12.06 -4.01 10.22
CA CYS A 46 -11.27 -4.63 9.14
C CYS A 46 -11.90 -4.47 7.75
N ALA A 47 -13.23 -4.39 7.67
CA ALA A 47 -13.93 -4.15 6.41
C ALA A 47 -13.71 -2.73 5.88
N TYR A 48 -13.68 -1.74 6.78
CA TYR A 48 -13.41 -0.35 6.40
C TYR A 48 -11.95 -0.14 6.01
N THR A 49 -11.00 -0.73 6.75
CA THR A 49 -9.57 -0.68 6.40
C THR A 49 -9.33 -1.24 5.00
N ALA A 50 -9.93 -2.38 4.66
CA ALA A 50 -9.80 -2.97 3.33
C ALA A 50 -10.32 -2.07 2.21
N LYS A 51 -11.45 -1.37 2.42
CA LYS A 51 -11.98 -0.42 1.41
C LYS A 51 -11.02 0.75 1.21
N VAL A 52 -10.45 1.28 2.28
CA VAL A 52 -9.48 2.38 2.21
C VAL A 52 -8.18 1.91 1.55
N GLU A 53 -7.68 0.72 1.88
CA GLU A 53 -6.48 0.15 1.28
C GLU A 53 -6.64 -0.13 -0.22
N LEU A 54 -7.81 -0.64 -0.64
CA LEU A 54 -8.14 -0.80 -2.06
C LEU A 54 -8.13 0.54 -2.79
N LEU A 55 -8.73 1.59 -2.19
CA LEU A 55 -8.69 2.94 -2.76
C LEU A 55 -7.25 3.46 -2.87
N LEU A 56 -6.42 3.28 -1.84
CA LEU A 56 -5.02 3.68 -1.87
C LEU A 56 -4.22 2.92 -2.94
N ALA A 57 -4.45 1.62 -3.08
CA ALA A 57 -3.80 0.80 -4.10
C ALA A 57 -4.16 1.26 -5.52
N LEU A 58 -5.43 1.62 -5.77
CA LEU A 58 -5.86 2.19 -7.04
C LEU A 58 -5.21 3.56 -7.32
N ILE A 59 -5.10 4.41 -6.30
CA ILE A 59 -4.41 5.71 -6.41
C ILE A 59 -2.92 5.49 -6.71
N LEU A 60 -2.26 4.55 -6.02
CA LEU A 60 -0.86 4.19 -6.26
C LEU A 60 -0.65 3.71 -7.71
N ALA A 61 -1.54 2.85 -8.21
CA ALA A 61 -1.50 2.39 -9.60
C ALA A 61 -1.68 3.56 -10.59
N ALA A 62 -2.65 4.45 -10.36
CA ALA A 62 -2.87 5.62 -11.20
C ALA A 62 -1.64 6.55 -11.25
N VAL A 63 -1.04 6.85 -10.09
CA VAL A 63 0.17 7.68 -9.99
C VAL A 63 1.35 7.01 -10.69
N ALA A 64 1.51 5.69 -10.54
CA ALA A 64 2.57 4.93 -11.22
C ALA A 64 2.39 4.94 -12.75
N VAL A 65 1.16 4.79 -13.25
CA VAL A 65 0.86 4.92 -14.70
C VAL A 65 1.18 6.32 -15.20
N VAL A 66 0.75 7.37 -14.48
CA VAL A 66 1.05 8.77 -14.84
C VAL A 66 2.55 9.01 -14.84
N ALA A 67 3.30 8.47 -13.87
CA ALA A 67 4.76 8.57 -13.84
C ALA A 67 5.40 7.89 -15.06
N LEU A 68 4.88 6.75 -15.52
CA LEU A 68 5.35 6.06 -16.72
C LEU A 68 5.04 6.83 -18.01
N VAL A 69 3.82 7.36 -18.15
CA VAL A 69 3.38 8.10 -19.34
C VAL A 69 4.12 9.43 -19.46
N THR A 70 4.21 10.18 -18.36
CA THR A 70 4.86 11.50 -18.34
C THR A 70 6.38 11.42 -18.25
N LYS A 71 6.93 10.24 -17.93
CA LYS A 71 8.35 10.00 -17.65
C LYS A 71 8.92 10.94 -16.58
N ARG A 72 8.07 11.48 -15.70
CA ARG A 72 8.46 12.35 -14.59
C ARG A 72 8.60 11.54 -13.30
N PRO A 73 9.66 11.77 -12.51
CA PRO A 73 9.86 11.07 -11.25
C PRO A 73 8.87 11.59 -10.19
N MET A 74 7.74 10.91 -10.02
CA MET A 74 6.77 11.14 -8.93
C MET A 74 7.18 10.42 -7.64
N THR A 75 8.46 10.43 -7.32
CA THR A 75 9.05 9.61 -6.23
C THR A 75 8.45 9.94 -4.87
N VAL A 76 8.23 11.22 -4.57
CA VAL A 76 7.63 11.65 -3.29
C VAL A 76 6.21 11.10 -3.14
N ALA A 77 5.37 11.24 -4.19
CA ALA A 77 4.00 10.76 -4.16
C ALA A 77 3.94 9.23 -4.00
N LEU A 78 4.78 8.50 -4.75
CA LEU A 78 4.87 7.04 -4.66
C LEU A 78 5.33 6.59 -3.26
N VAL A 79 6.37 7.20 -2.69
CA VAL A 79 6.85 6.86 -1.34
C VAL A 79 5.77 7.15 -0.28
N LEU A 80 5.10 8.30 -0.35
CA LEU A 80 4.05 8.64 0.61
C LEU A 80 2.85 7.68 0.52
N LEU A 81 2.43 7.32 -0.69
CA LEU A 81 1.34 6.35 -0.89
C LEU A 81 1.73 4.96 -0.39
N SER A 82 2.93 4.48 -0.71
CA SER A 82 3.42 3.18 -0.24
C SER A 82 3.57 3.15 1.28
N LEU A 83 4.04 4.25 1.89
CA LEU A 83 4.12 4.37 3.34
C LEU A 83 2.73 4.42 3.98
N ALA A 84 1.76 5.10 3.36
CA ALA A 84 0.39 5.14 3.85
C ALA A 84 -0.24 3.73 3.85
N ILE A 85 -0.05 2.92 2.79
CA ILE A 85 -0.51 1.52 2.75
C ILE A 85 0.04 0.73 3.94
N VAL A 86 1.34 0.90 4.24
CA VAL A 86 1.98 0.21 5.38
C VAL A 86 1.43 0.73 6.71
N LEU A 87 1.35 2.05 6.92
CA LEU A 87 0.92 2.64 8.19
C LEU A 87 -0.54 2.32 8.52
N LEU A 88 -1.43 2.25 7.52
CA LEU A 88 -2.84 1.93 7.72
C LEU A 88 -3.07 0.49 8.24
N THR A 89 -2.16 -0.45 7.94
CA THR A 89 -2.24 -1.80 8.52
C THR A 89 -1.78 -1.87 9.98
N PHE A 90 -1.14 -0.85 10.54
CA PHE A 90 -0.76 -0.85 11.94
C PHE A 90 -1.88 -0.28 12.82
N ASP A 91 -2.04 -0.87 14.01
CA ASP A 91 -2.90 -0.36 15.09
C ASP A 91 -2.25 0.92 15.66
N THR A 92 -2.44 2.03 14.95
CA THR A 92 -2.03 3.37 15.39
C THR A 92 -3.29 4.21 15.62
N PRO A 93 -3.27 5.25 16.47
CA PRO A 93 -4.44 6.10 16.71
C PRO A 93 -4.94 6.83 15.45
N LEU A 94 -4.16 6.83 14.38
CA LEU A 94 -4.49 7.40 13.07
C LEU A 94 -5.14 6.37 12.12
N SER A 95 -5.21 5.09 12.49
CA SER A 95 -5.72 4.00 11.66
C SER A 95 -6.88 3.29 12.35
N ILE A 96 -7.81 2.77 11.55
CA ILE A 96 -8.98 2.00 12.00
C ILE A 96 -8.53 0.61 12.55
N GLY A 97 -7.30 0.21 12.24
CA GLY A 97 -6.67 -1.02 12.70
C GLY A 97 -7.12 -2.25 11.91
N VAL A 98 -6.38 -3.34 12.09
CA VAL A 98 -6.76 -4.69 11.67
C VAL A 98 -7.06 -5.54 12.89
N CYS A 99 -7.80 -6.62 12.68
CA CYS A 99 -8.31 -7.46 13.74
C CYS A 99 -7.14 -8.06 14.54
N LYS A 100 -7.15 -7.91 15.87
CA LYS A 100 -6.01 -8.25 16.75
C LYS A 100 -5.79 -9.76 16.94
N SER A 101 -6.82 -10.57 16.69
CA SER A 101 -6.75 -12.04 16.79
C SER A 101 -5.89 -12.63 15.67
N ALA A 102 -4.84 -13.35 16.06
CA ALA A 102 -3.79 -13.88 15.20
C ALA A 102 -4.27 -14.93 14.18
N ASP A 103 -5.35 -15.64 14.47
CA ASP A 103 -5.89 -16.71 13.61
C ASP A 103 -6.85 -16.23 12.51
N MET A 104 -7.05 -14.91 12.36
CA MET A 104 -8.00 -14.37 11.39
C MET A 104 -7.33 -13.97 10.07
N ALA A 105 -8.03 -14.22 8.95
CA ALA A 105 -7.58 -13.92 7.59
C ALA A 105 -7.04 -12.48 7.41
N CYS A 106 -7.57 -11.51 8.16
CA CYS A 106 -7.10 -10.12 8.18
C CYS A 106 -5.61 -9.94 8.50
N GLN A 107 -4.99 -10.80 9.32
CA GLN A 107 -3.55 -10.71 9.61
C GLN A 107 -2.70 -11.14 8.41
N SER A 108 -3.16 -12.15 7.66
CA SER A 108 -2.51 -12.59 6.43
C SER A 108 -2.55 -11.48 5.38
N THR A 109 -3.72 -10.85 5.18
CA THR A 109 -3.86 -9.69 4.28
C THR A 109 -2.94 -8.56 4.70
N ALA A 110 -2.94 -8.19 5.99
CA ALA A 110 -2.11 -7.12 6.53
C ALA A 110 -0.60 -7.39 6.34
N LEU A 111 -0.16 -8.64 6.47
CA LEU A 111 1.22 -9.03 6.16
C LEU A 111 1.57 -8.76 4.69
N TRP A 112 0.71 -9.18 3.76
CA TRP A 112 0.90 -8.95 2.32
C TRP A 112 0.96 -7.46 1.98
N LEU A 113 0.07 -6.65 2.56
CA LEU A 113 0.05 -5.19 2.42
C LEU A 113 1.35 -4.56 2.94
N ARG A 114 1.85 -4.98 4.10
CA ARG A 114 3.12 -4.49 4.67
C ARG A 114 4.31 -4.85 3.79
N ILE A 115 4.37 -6.09 3.30
CA ILE A 115 5.46 -6.56 2.43
C ILE A 115 5.43 -5.80 1.09
N ALA A 116 4.27 -5.73 0.44
CA ALA A 116 4.14 -5.05 -0.85
C ALA A 116 4.39 -3.54 -0.74
N GLY A 117 3.80 -2.88 0.25
CA GLY A 117 4.02 -1.46 0.51
C GLY A 117 5.48 -1.17 0.91
N GLY A 118 6.09 -2.03 1.72
CA GLY A 118 7.50 -1.91 2.12
C GLY A 118 8.45 -2.07 0.94
N ILE A 119 8.27 -3.10 0.11
CA ILE A 119 9.08 -3.32 -1.11
C ILE A 119 8.93 -2.12 -2.05
N SER A 120 7.69 -1.66 -2.26
CA SER A 120 7.44 -0.49 -3.11
C SER A 120 8.14 0.76 -2.58
N ALA A 121 8.06 1.04 -1.27
CA ALA A 121 8.72 2.20 -0.67
C ALA A 121 10.24 2.11 -0.81
N VAL A 122 10.84 0.96 -0.51
CA VAL A 122 12.30 0.74 -0.63
C VAL A 122 12.75 0.85 -2.08
N ALA A 123 12.04 0.25 -3.04
CA ALA A 123 12.38 0.34 -4.46
C ALA A 123 12.32 1.78 -4.97
N THR A 124 11.32 2.54 -4.53
CA THR A 124 11.15 3.95 -4.93
C THR A 124 12.21 4.85 -4.29
N LEU A 125 12.52 4.64 -3.01
CA LEU A 125 13.59 5.34 -2.29
C LEU A 125 14.97 5.02 -2.85
N ALA A 126 15.27 3.74 -3.10
CA ALA A 126 16.52 3.33 -3.72
C ALA A 126 16.68 3.93 -5.12
N GLY A 127 15.61 3.90 -5.94
CA GLY A 127 15.60 4.56 -7.24
C GLY A 127 15.81 6.07 -7.17
N ALA A 128 15.29 6.73 -6.13
CA ALA A 128 15.50 8.16 -5.90
C ALA A 128 16.93 8.49 -5.42
N LEU A 129 17.51 7.69 -4.52
CA LEU A 129 18.85 7.89 -3.95
C LEU A 129 19.97 7.53 -4.92
N LEU A 130 19.78 6.46 -5.71
CA LEU A 130 20.74 6.01 -6.72
C LEU A 130 20.67 6.84 -8.01
N ASN A 131 19.77 7.83 -8.09
CA ASN A 131 19.63 8.67 -9.27
C ASN A 131 20.88 9.57 -9.45
N PRO A 132 21.71 9.35 -10.48
CA PRO A 132 22.97 10.08 -10.66
C PRO A 132 22.78 11.56 -11.00
N ASP A 133 21.59 11.98 -11.48
CA ASP A 133 21.29 13.41 -11.69
C ASP A 133 21.25 14.20 -10.38
N ARG A 134 21.01 13.55 -9.23
CA ARG A 134 21.11 14.20 -7.92
C ARG A 134 22.55 14.60 -7.58
N LYS A 135 23.56 13.91 -8.13
CA LYS A 135 24.97 14.26 -7.91
C LYS A 135 25.43 15.47 -8.73
N ARG A 136 24.84 15.74 -9.90
CA ARG A 136 25.27 16.86 -10.77
C ARG A 136 24.87 18.25 -10.27
N VAL A 137 23.92 18.37 -9.33
CA VAL A 137 23.48 19.67 -8.79
C VAL A 137 24.35 20.10 -7.60
N ALA A 138 25.19 19.21 -7.08
CA ALA A 138 26.05 19.48 -5.92
C ALA A 138 27.52 19.80 -6.29
N GLU A 139 27.84 19.88 -7.59
CA GLU A 139 29.14 20.30 -8.12
C GLU A 139 29.06 21.68 -8.77
#